data_AF-A0A7C3EE00-F1
#
_entry.id   AF-A0A7C3EE00-F1
#
_cell.length_a   1.000
_cell.length_b   1.000
_cell.length_c   1.000
_cell.angle_alpha   90.00
_cell.angle_beta   90.00
_cell.angle_gamma   90.00
#
_symmetry.space_group_name_H-M   'P 1'
#
loop_
_entity.id
_entity.type
_entity.pdbx_description
1 polymer ?
#
loop_
_entity_poly.entity_id
_entity_poly.type
_entity_poly.pdbx_seq_one_letter_code
_entity_poly.pdbx_strand_id
1 'polypeptide(L)'
;MRPLVCALVVLLALAGCTGEGVLPSGSDAAGLSQSATARTVSSAQGGLLIRGTEPVRGLPGFGRNAIPALAGTYVIQSREGRPPVTVKVWASREWLFFKPPLWVAESTSGGEALRVWRQDLDPTAGVLRAYELKSAGPEGSRWTVLVLEPPVAPEEQNLMNLFYRNLISRFVYFLENARRAEDVSLPALVGAL
;
A
#
# COMPACT_ATOMS: atom_id res chain seq x y z
N MET A 1 27.62 8.73 38.58
CA MET A 1 26.34 9.07 39.22
C MET A 1 25.20 8.73 38.24
N ARG A 2 24.50 7.62 38.50
CA ARG A 2 23.16 7.25 37.97
C ARG A 2 22.15 7.52 39.11
N PRO A 3 20.81 7.40 38.97
CA PRO A 3 19.94 7.07 37.81
C PRO A 3 18.70 7.99 37.69
N LEU A 4 17.81 7.80 36.69
CA LEU A 4 16.42 7.33 36.93
C LEU A 4 15.62 7.20 35.63
N VAL A 5 15.08 5.99 35.48
CA VAL A 5 14.15 5.50 34.49
C VAL A 5 12.75 5.61 35.11
N CYS A 6 11.75 6.07 34.35
CA CYS A 6 10.35 5.88 34.71
C CYS A 6 9.63 5.16 33.57
N ALA A 7 9.35 3.88 33.80
CA ALA A 7 8.39 3.08 33.04
C ALA A 7 7.00 3.28 33.65
N LEU A 8 5.99 3.51 32.81
CA LEU A 8 4.59 3.46 33.22
C LEU A 8 3.97 2.17 32.68
N VAL A 9 3.62 1.28 33.61
CA VAL A 9 2.80 0.08 33.39
C VAL A 9 1.45 0.38 34.05
N VAL A 10 0.35 0.18 33.33
CA VAL A 10 -1.00 0.18 33.94
C VAL A 10 -1.67 -1.16 33.64
N LEU A 11 -1.99 -1.87 34.72
CA LEU A 11 -2.68 -3.15 34.78
C LEU A 11 -4.20 -2.98 34.68
N LEU A 12 -4.86 -4.00 34.13
CA LEU A 12 -6.31 -4.24 34.16
C LEU A 12 -6.86 -4.35 35.60
N ALA A 13 -8.15 -3.99 35.76
CA ALA A 13 -9.02 -4.60 36.76
C ALA A 13 -10.41 -4.90 36.16
N LEU A 14 -10.72 -6.20 36.07
CA LEU A 14 -12.06 -6.74 35.93
C LEU A 14 -12.75 -6.66 37.30
N ALA A 15 -13.97 -6.14 37.34
CA ALA A 15 -14.86 -6.29 38.48
C ALA A 15 -16.21 -6.82 37.97
N GLY A 16 -16.43 -8.12 38.19
CA GLY A 16 -17.77 -8.67 38.28
C GLY A 16 -18.26 -8.55 39.71
N CYS A 17 -19.52 -8.16 39.89
CA CYS A 17 -20.28 -8.42 41.10
C CYS A 17 -21.72 -8.77 40.72
N THR A 18 -22.11 -9.95 41.19
CA THR A 18 -23.41 -10.60 41.18
C THR A 18 -24.46 -9.84 42.02
N GLY A 19 -25.72 -9.86 41.59
CA GLY A 19 -26.87 -9.47 42.41
C GLY A 19 -28.15 -10.14 41.90
N GLU A 20 -28.76 -10.95 42.74
CA GLU A 20 -29.89 -11.86 42.49
C GLU A 20 -31.22 -11.15 42.19
N GLY A 21 -31.96 -11.72 41.22
CA GLY A 21 -33.31 -12.25 41.43
C GLY A 21 -34.50 -11.28 41.55
N VAL A 22 -35.27 -11.14 40.45
CA VAL A 22 -36.76 -11.22 40.43
C VAL A 22 -37.20 -11.64 39.02
N LEU A 23 -37.94 -12.75 38.91
CA LEU A 23 -38.71 -13.12 37.71
C LEU A 23 -40.08 -12.41 37.73
N PRO A 24 -40.65 -12.10 36.55
CA PRO A 24 -41.85 -12.87 36.20
C PRO A 24 -41.86 -13.39 34.75
N SER A 25 -42.57 -14.51 34.65
CA SER A 25 -42.92 -15.30 33.48
C SER A 25 -43.71 -14.48 32.45
N GLY A 26 -43.38 -14.63 31.15
CA GLY A 26 -44.16 -14.05 30.05
C GLY A 26 -43.52 -14.35 28.69
N SER A 27 -44.23 -15.15 27.90
CA SER A 27 -43.86 -15.84 26.67
C SER A 27 -43.41 -14.98 25.48
N ASP A 28 -42.60 -15.62 24.63
CA ASP A 28 -42.49 -15.47 23.17
C ASP A 28 -42.08 -14.12 22.56
N ALA A 29 -40.81 -14.02 22.18
CA ALA A 29 -40.43 -13.40 20.91
C ALA A 29 -39.05 -13.90 20.44
N ALA A 30 -39.09 -14.67 19.34
CA ALA A 30 -38.22 -14.63 18.18
C ALA A 30 -36.76 -14.20 18.39
N GLY A 31 -35.86 -15.12 18.07
CA GLY A 31 -34.43 -14.93 18.17
C GLY A 31 -33.84 -13.91 17.20
N LEU A 32 -32.67 -13.42 17.59
CA LEU A 32 -31.63 -12.99 16.67
C LEU A 32 -30.30 -13.44 17.27
N SER A 33 -29.99 -14.72 17.04
CA SER A 33 -28.61 -15.19 17.05
C SER A 33 -27.90 -14.45 15.91
N GLN A 34 -27.32 -13.29 16.21
CA GLN A 34 -26.40 -12.61 15.31
C GLN A 34 -25.13 -13.45 15.22
N SER A 35 -25.23 -14.51 14.43
CA SER A 35 -24.08 -15.14 13.82
C SER A 35 -23.45 -14.05 12.97
N ALA A 36 -22.36 -13.46 13.48
CA ALA A 36 -21.49 -12.58 12.73
C ALA A 36 -20.94 -13.43 11.58
N THR A 37 -21.68 -13.44 10.48
CA THR A 37 -21.18 -13.90 9.19
C THR A 37 -20.01 -12.99 8.90
N ALA A 38 -18.80 -13.51 9.14
CA ALA A 38 -17.62 -13.00 8.49
C ALA A 38 -17.99 -12.96 7.01
N ARG A 39 -18.30 -11.77 6.50
CA ARG A 39 -18.42 -11.55 5.06
C ARG A 39 -17.09 -12.01 4.52
N THR A 40 -17.10 -13.17 3.88
CA THR A 40 -16.08 -13.54 2.93
C THR A 40 -16.03 -12.37 1.97
N VAL A 41 -15.01 -11.52 2.14
CA VAL A 41 -14.74 -10.43 1.23
C VAL A 41 -14.52 -11.13 -0.10
N SER A 42 -15.52 -11.03 -0.97
CA SER A 42 -15.45 -11.44 -2.36
C SER A 42 -14.07 -11.01 -2.85
N SER A 43 -13.30 -11.97 -3.37
CA SER A 43 -11.92 -11.80 -3.79
C SER A 43 -11.84 -10.72 -4.87
N ALA A 44 -11.81 -9.46 -4.46
CA ALA A 44 -11.52 -8.36 -5.35
C ALA A 44 -10.08 -8.59 -5.79
N GLN A 45 -9.92 -9.07 -7.03
CA GLN A 45 -8.61 -9.22 -7.65
C GLN A 45 -7.95 -7.84 -7.64
N GLY A 46 -7.04 -7.64 -6.69
CA GLY A 46 -6.50 -6.34 -6.35
C GLY A 46 -5.52 -6.39 -5.19
N GLY A 47 -4.86 -5.26 -4.94
CA GLY A 47 -3.94 -5.04 -3.84
C GLY A 47 -4.57 -4.21 -2.73
N LEU A 48 -4.30 -4.61 -1.49
CA LEU A 48 -4.64 -3.89 -0.27
C LEU A 48 -3.38 -3.26 0.30
N LEU A 49 -3.41 -1.96 0.60
CA LEU A 49 -2.35 -1.28 1.34
C LEU A 49 -2.39 -1.73 2.80
N ILE A 50 -1.44 -2.56 3.21
CA ILE A 50 -1.35 -3.08 4.59
C ILE A 50 -0.50 -2.20 5.51
N ARG A 51 0.34 -1.36 4.90
CA ARG A 51 1.18 -0.37 5.57
C ARG A 51 1.50 0.70 4.56
N GLY A 52 1.30 1.98 4.87
CA GLY A 52 1.81 3.00 3.96
C GLY A 52 1.19 4.38 4.05
N THR A 53 1.50 5.16 3.02
CA THR A 53 1.49 6.62 3.06
C THR A 53 2.40 7.15 4.17
N GLU A 54 3.46 6.40 4.48
CA GLU A 54 4.45 6.80 5.48
C GLU A 54 5.47 7.74 4.82
N PRO A 55 5.74 8.93 5.38
CA PRO A 55 6.83 9.76 4.90
C PRO A 55 8.16 9.08 5.23
N VAL A 56 8.99 8.91 4.20
CA VAL A 56 10.33 8.32 4.31
C VAL A 56 11.38 9.22 3.68
N ARG A 57 12.64 8.98 4.04
CA ARG A 57 13.80 9.56 3.38
C ARG A 57 14.65 8.44 2.81
N GLY A 58 14.88 8.48 1.50
CA GLY A 58 15.61 7.44 0.79
C GLY A 58 14.73 6.74 -0.23
N LEU A 59 15.16 6.78 -1.50
CA LEU A 59 14.57 5.96 -2.57
C LEU A 59 15.48 4.79 -2.94
N PRO A 60 14.93 3.58 -3.15
CA PRO A 60 15.69 2.46 -3.67
C PRO A 60 16.21 2.76 -5.08
N GLY A 61 17.39 2.25 -5.43
CA GLY A 61 18.02 2.48 -6.74
C GLY A 61 18.78 3.81 -6.89
N PHE A 62 18.74 4.68 -5.87
CA PHE A 62 19.43 5.99 -5.86
C PHE A 62 20.62 6.05 -4.88
N GLY A 63 21.18 4.90 -4.50
CA GLY A 63 22.28 4.81 -3.55
C GLY A 63 21.92 5.35 -2.16
N ARG A 64 22.92 5.79 -1.38
CA ARG A 64 22.66 6.48 -0.11
C ARG A 64 22.12 7.88 -0.41
N ASN A 65 20.88 8.13 -0.06
CA ASN A 65 20.19 9.38 -0.34
C ASN A 65 19.18 9.72 0.76
N ALA A 66 18.71 10.97 0.77
CA ALA A 66 17.69 11.46 1.70
C ALA A 66 16.46 12.02 0.97
N ILE A 67 16.21 11.53 -0.25
CA ILE A 67 15.13 11.99 -1.12
C ILE A 67 13.79 11.75 -0.41
N PRO A 68 12.98 12.80 -0.19
CA PRO A 68 11.66 12.66 0.41
C PRO A 68 10.72 11.84 -0.48
N ALA A 69 9.98 10.92 0.14
CA ALA A 69 8.98 10.14 -0.54
C ALA A 69 7.87 9.69 0.42
N LEU A 70 6.74 9.30 -0.13
CA LEU A 70 5.77 8.43 0.53
C LEU A 70 6.17 6.99 0.27
N ALA A 71 6.02 6.11 1.25
CA ALA A 71 6.22 4.67 1.10
C ALA A 71 4.96 3.89 1.47
N GLY A 72 4.77 2.75 0.81
CA GLY A 72 3.70 1.81 1.09
C GLY A 72 4.05 0.38 0.73
N THR A 73 3.34 -0.55 1.35
CA THR A 73 3.43 -1.98 1.15
C THR A 73 2.03 -2.52 0.90
N TYR A 74 1.86 -3.13 -0.26
CA TYR A 74 0.64 -3.76 -0.70
C TYR A 74 0.73 -5.26 -0.55
N VAL A 75 -0.39 -5.88 -0.21
CA VAL A 75 -0.61 -7.32 -0.34
C VAL A 75 -1.60 -7.55 -1.47
N ILE A 76 -1.21 -8.37 -2.44
CA ILE A 76 -2.02 -8.75 -3.58
C ILE A 76 -2.37 -10.22 -3.41
N GLN A 77 -3.66 -10.53 -3.40
CA GLN A 77 -4.10 -11.93 -3.33
C GLN A 77 -3.73 -12.62 -4.64
N SER A 78 -2.89 -13.65 -4.54
CA SER A 78 -2.61 -14.54 -5.66
C SER A 78 -3.80 -15.50 -5.89
N ARG A 79 -3.74 -16.27 -6.99
CA ARG A 79 -4.70 -17.33 -7.28
C ARG A 79 -4.74 -18.36 -6.14
N GLU A 80 -5.88 -19.04 -6.04
CA GLU A 80 -6.16 -20.00 -4.98
C GLU A 80 -5.02 -21.04 -4.80
N GLY A 81 -4.59 -21.23 -3.55
CA GLY A 81 -3.50 -22.13 -3.19
C GLY A 81 -2.09 -21.53 -3.23
N ARG A 82 -1.92 -20.24 -3.56
CA ARG A 82 -0.62 -19.54 -3.55
C ARG A 82 -0.48 -18.51 -2.44
N PRO A 83 0.74 -18.27 -1.93
CA PRO A 83 0.97 -17.21 -0.97
C PRO A 83 0.66 -15.84 -1.61
N PRO A 84 0.14 -14.87 -0.83
CA PRO A 84 -0.03 -13.50 -1.31
C PRO A 84 1.29 -12.86 -1.71
N VAL A 85 1.25 -12.01 -2.73
CA VAL A 85 2.42 -11.26 -3.19
C VAL A 85 2.50 -9.93 -2.47
N THR A 86 3.68 -9.60 -1.94
CA THR A 86 3.93 -8.32 -1.27
C THR A 86 4.69 -7.38 -2.21
N VAL A 87 4.15 -6.19 -2.45
CA VAL A 87 4.76 -5.18 -3.32
C VAL A 87 5.06 -3.92 -2.53
N LYS A 88 6.29 -3.41 -2.64
CA LYS A 88 6.68 -2.13 -2.02
C LYS A 88 6.63 -1.01 -3.05
N VAL A 89 6.09 0.13 -2.63
CA VAL A 89 5.85 1.30 -3.48
C VAL A 89 6.41 2.53 -2.80
N TRP A 90 7.01 3.41 -3.59
CA TRP A 90 7.40 4.76 -3.18
C TRP A 90 6.81 5.78 -4.15
N ALA A 91 6.49 6.98 -3.67
CA ALA A 91 6.10 8.09 -4.51
C ALA A 91 6.86 9.35 -4.09
N SER A 92 7.54 10.00 -5.03
CA SER A 92 8.30 11.23 -4.78
C SER A 92 7.93 12.30 -5.79
N ARG A 93 7.91 13.55 -5.33
CA ARG A 93 7.74 14.74 -6.17
C ARG A 93 9.06 15.39 -6.59
N GLU A 94 10.19 14.81 -6.16
CA GLU A 94 11.51 15.32 -6.47
C GLU A 94 11.91 14.96 -7.91
N TRP A 95 12.76 15.79 -8.50
CA TRP A 95 13.34 15.51 -9.81
C TRP A 95 14.39 14.41 -9.69
N LEU A 96 14.13 13.26 -10.31
CA LEU A 96 15.00 12.09 -10.22
C LEU A 96 15.92 11.97 -11.44
N PHE A 97 17.20 11.70 -11.20
CA PHE A 97 18.19 11.44 -12.24
C PHE A 97 18.48 9.94 -12.38
N PHE A 98 17.99 9.35 -13.46
CA PHE A 98 18.15 7.93 -13.80
C PHE A 98 19.48 7.70 -14.52
N LYS A 99 20.47 7.15 -13.81
CA LYS A 99 21.80 6.85 -14.37
C LYS A 99 21.70 5.72 -15.40
N PRO A 100 22.04 5.94 -16.69
CA PRO A 100 21.88 4.92 -17.74
C PRO A 100 22.53 3.55 -17.48
N PRO A 101 23.71 3.46 -16.80
CA PRO A 101 24.28 2.15 -16.45
C PRO A 101 23.47 1.34 -15.42
N LEU A 102 22.59 2.00 -14.67
CA LEU A 102 21.79 1.38 -13.61
C LEU A 102 20.31 1.27 -13.99
N TRP A 103 19.84 2.16 -14.86
CA TRP A 103 18.44 2.30 -15.23
C TRP A 103 18.29 2.23 -16.75
N VAL A 104 17.50 1.28 -17.20
CA VAL A 104 17.13 1.10 -18.60
C VAL A 104 15.78 1.77 -18.82
N ALA A 105 15.70 2.69 -19.78
CA ALA A 105 14.44 3.28 -20.19
C ALA A 105 13.59 2.23 -20.92
N GLU A 106 12.31 2.13 -20.57
CA GLU A 106 11.36 1.24 -21.23
C GLU A 106 10.36 2.03 -22.09
N SER A 107 9.88 1.39 -23.15
CA SER A 107 8.83 1.96 -24.00
C SER A 107 7.51 2.04 -23.23
N THR A 108 6.89 3.21 -23.22
CA THR A 108 5.55 3.40 -22.68
C THR A 108 4.51 3.13 -23.77
N SER A 109 3.59 2.18 -23.56
CA SER A 109 2.54 1.83 -24.54
C SER A 109 1.23 2.63 -24.37
N GLY A 110 1.29 3.79 -23.69
CA GLY A 110 0.12 4.60 -23.34
C GLY A 110 -0.19 4.57 -21.83
N GLY A 111 -1.29 5.21 -21.42
CA GLY A 111 -1.68 5.36 -20.00
C GLY A 111 -1.14 6.62 -19.33
N GLU A 112 -1.08 6.62 -18.00
CA GLU A 112 -0.77 7.81 -17.19
C GLU A 112 0.73 8.08 -16.97
N ALA A 113 1.61 7.14 -17.36
CA ALA A 113 3.05 7.33 -17.25
C ALA A 113 3.59 8.07 -18.49
N LEU A 114 4.41 9.09 -18.27
CA LEU A 114 5.15 9.82 -19.29
C LEU A 114 6.41 9.05 -19.70
N ARG A 115 7.13 8.51 -18.71
CA ARG A 115 8.36 7.73 -18.90
C ARG A 115 8.39 6.60 -17.88
N VAL A 116 8.98 5.48 -18.30
CA VAL A 116 9.19 4.31 -17.43
C VAL A 116 10.65 3.92 -17.49
N TRP A 117 11.22 3.63 -16.32
CA TRP A 117 12.56 3.08 -16.19
C TRP A 117 12.51 1.78 -15.40
N ARG A 118 13.45 0.90 -15.72
CA ARG A 118 13.67 -0.38 -15.08
C ARG A 118 15.10 -0.46 -14.56
N GLN A 119 15.25 -0.96 -13.35
CA GLN A 119 16.51 -1.42 -12.80
C GLN A 119 16.35 -2.87 -12.38
N ASP A 120 17.13 -3.75 -12.99
CA ASP A 120 17.24 -5.13 -12.53
C ASP A 120 18.06 -5.17 -11.24
N LEU A 121 17.51 -5.80 -10.21
CA LEU A 121 18.23 -6.06 -8.97
C LEU A 121 18.77 -7.49 -9.00
N ASP A 122 19.29 -7.98 -7.87
CA ASP A 122 19.60 -9.39 -7.77
C ASP A 122 18.33 -10.26 -7.94
N PRO A 123 18.46 -11.53 -8.37
CA PRO A 123 17.31 -12.40 -8.65
C PRO A 123 16.37 -12.62 -7.47
N THR A 124 16.83 -12.37 -6.23
CA THR A 124 16.01 -12.54 -5.02
C THR A 124 15.24 -11.27 -4.65
N ALA A 125 15.77 -10.11 -5.03
CA ALA A 125 15.13 -8.81 -4.81
C ALA A 125 14.10 -8.46 -5.89
N GLY A 126 14.31 -8.91 -7.14
CA GLY A 126 13.40 -8.69 -8.26
C GLY A 126 13.75 -7.46 -9.12
N VAL A 127 12.75 -6.68 -9.51
CA VAL A 127 12.91 -5.56 -10.44
C VAL A 127 12.38 -4.27 -9.81
N LEU A 128 13.13 -3.18 -9.93
CA LEU A 128 12.64 -1.86 -9.55
C LEU A 128 12.17 -1.12 -10.80
N ARG A 129 10.90 -0.71 -10.81
CA ARG A 129 10.29 0.08 -11.88
C ARG A 129 9.99 1.48 -11.39
N ALA A 130 10.30 2.49 -12.19
CA ALA A 130 9.95 3.88 -11.90
C ALA A 130 9.05 4.43 -13.00
N TYR A 131 7.93 5.03 -12.59
CA TYR A 131 6.91 5.61 -13.45
C TYR A 131 6.85 7.11 -13.19
N GLU A 132 7.38 7.92 -14.08
CA GLU A 132 7.15 9.36 -14.05
C GLU A 132 5.77 9.64 -14.65
N LEU A 133 4.93 10.37 -13.92
CA LEU A 133 3.53 10.55 -14.24
C LEU A 133 3.30 11.76 -15.16
N LYS A 134 2.28 11.66 -16.02
CA LYS A 134 1.84 12.74 -16.91
C LYS A 134 1.11 13.85 -16.15
N SER A 135 0.27 13.45 -15.20
CA SER A 135 -0.57 14.38 -14.47
C SER A 135 0.27 15.34 -13.63
N ALA A 136 -0.08 16.63 -13.70
CA ALA A 136 0.49 17.64 -12.84
C ALA A 136 -0.15 17.47 -11.46
N GLY A 137 0.66 17.12 -10.47
CA GLY A 137 0.22 17.09 -9.09
C GLY A 137 -0.03 18.50 -8.54
N PRO A 138 -0.36 18.61 -7.26
CA PRO A 138 -0.51 19.88 -6.57
C PRO A 138 0.71 20.78 -6.85
N GLU A 139 0.46 22.08 -7.04
CA GLU A 139 1.51 23.09 -7.32
C GLU A 139 2.27 22.84 -8.65
N GLY A 140 1.71 22.06 -9.57
CA GLY A 140 2.38 21.71 -10.83
C GLY A 140 3.53 20.72 -10.64
N SER A 141 3.61 20.06 -9.48
CA SER A 141 4.66 19.10 -9.17
C SER A 141 4.57 17.87 -10.07
N ARG A 142 5.73 17.33 -10.46
CA ARG A 142 5.80 16.09 -11.21
C ARG A 142 6.16 14.95 -10.28
N TRP A 143 5.34 13.92 -10.29
CA TRP A 143 5.48 12.77 -9.40
C TRP A 143 6.10 11.58 -10.13
N THR A 144 6.95 10.86 -9.42
CA THR A 144 7.49 9.56 -9.83
C THR A 144 7.09 8.50 -8.81
N VAL A 145 6.49 7.42 -9.29
CA VAL A 145 6.14 6.26 -8.49
C VAL A 145 7.17 5.16 -8.75
N LEU A 146 7.83 4.66 -7.71
CA LEU A 146 8.73 3.52 -7.77
C LEU A 146 8.00 2.29 -7.22
N VAL A 147 8.13 1.16 -7.91
CA VAL A 147 7.55 -0.12 -7.52
C VAL A 147 8.64 -1.17 -7.52
N LEU A 148 8.83 -1.81 -6.36
CA LEU A 148 9.66 -3.01 -6.25
C LEU A 148 8.79 -4.22 -6.58
N GLU A 149 8.94 -4.71 -7.79
CA GLU A 149 8.33 -5.93 -8.30
C GLU A 149 9.11 -7.14 -7.78
N PRO A 150 8.52 -7.96 -6.89
CA PRO A 150 9.18 -9.17 -6.43
C PRO A 150 9.27 -10.19 -7.57
N PRO A 151 10.20 -11.16 -7.49
CA PRO A 151 10.18 -12.28 -8.41
C PRO A 151 8.88 -13.07 -8.23
N VAL A 152 8.05 -13.13 -9.28
CA VAL A 152 6.78 -13.87 -9.32
C VAL A 152 6.81 -14.94 -10.40
N ALA A 153 5.91 -15.91 -10.30
CA ALA A 153 5.80 -16.94 -11.33
C ALA A 153 5.21 -16.34 -12.63
N PRO A 154 5.54 -16.87 -13.83
CA PRO A 154 5.06 -16.32 -15.10
C PRO A 154 3.54 -16.15 -15.19
N GLU A 155 2.78 -17.07 -14.60
CA GLU A 155 1.32 -17.05 -14.53
C GLU A 155 0.74 -15.91 -13.66
N GLU A 156 1.54 -15.32 -12.76
CA GLU A 156 1.17 -14.17 -11.92
C GLU A 156 1.54 -12.83 -12.56
N GLN A 157 2.32 -12.83 -13.65
CA GLN A 157 2.78 -11.60 -14.28
C GLN A 157 1.61 -10.72 -14.77
N ASN A 158 0.54 -11.33 -15.29
CA ASN A 158 -0.63 -10.57 -15.70
C ASN A 158 -1.33 -9.89 -14.51
N LEU A 159 -1.40 -10.55 -13.35
CA LEU A 159 -1.94 -9.97 -12.13
C LEU A 159 -1.10 -8.77 -11.67
N MET A 160 0.23 -8.89 -11.70
CA MET A 160 1.14 -7.79 -11.36
C MET A 160 0.97 -6.60 -12.32
N ASN A 161 0.92 -6.86 -13.62
CA ASN A 161 0.71 -5.82 -14.63
C ASN A 161 -0.62 -5.08 -14.43
N LEU A 162 -1.70 -5.80 -14.11
CA LEU A 162 -2.99 -5.21 -13.77
C LEU A 162 -2.92 -4.35 -12.51
N PHE A 163 -2.28 -4.86 -11.46
CA PHE A 163 -2.07 -4.10 -10.23
C PHE A 163 -1.29 -2.81 -10.48
N TYR A 164 -0.17 -2.84 -11.22
CA TYR A 164 0.62 -1.64 -11.52
C TYR A 164 -0.18 -0.60 -12.30
N ARG A 165 -0.90 -1.03 -13.35
CA ARG A 165 -1.74 -0.12 -14.12
C ARG A 165 -2.81 0.55 -13.25
N ASN A 166 -3.47 -0.21 -12.40
CA ASN A 166 -4.51 0.29 -11.51
C ASN A 166 -3.93 1.19 -10.41
N LEU A 167 -2.77 0.85 -9.86
CA LEU A 167 -2.07 1.64 -8.86
C LEU A 167 -1.75 3.03 -9.41
N ILE A 168 -1.14 3.07 -10.60
CA ILE A 168 -0.74 4.31 -11.25
C ILE A 168 -1.98 5.16 -11.59
N SER A 169 -3.01 4.56 -12.19
CA SER A 169 -4.26 5.28 -12.50
C SER A 169 -4.94 5.85 -11.25
N ARG A 170 -5.03 5.07 -10.16
CA ARG A 170 -5.65 5.50 -8.92
C ARG A 170 -4.84 6.56 -8.19
N PHE A 171 -3.51 6.46 -8.24
CA PHE A 171 -2.64 7.48 -7.66
C PHE A 171 -2.74 8.81 -8.43
N VAL A 172 -2.82 8.76 -9.77
CA VAL A 172 -3.06 9.96 -10.59
C VAL A 172 -4.38 10.63 -10.25
N TYR A 173 -5.45 9.84 -10.07
CA TYR A 173 -6.72 10.37 -9.56
C TYR A 173 -6.55 11.11 -8.21
N PHE A 174 -5.74 10.59 -7.28
CA PHE A 174 -5.45 11.29 -6.02
C PHE A 174 -4.63 12.56 -6.21
N LEU A 175 -3.65 12.56 -7.12
CA LEU A 175 -2.87 13.76 -7.45
C LEU A 175 -3.75 14.89 -7.98
N GLU A 176 -4.70 14.57 -8.86
CA GLU A 176 -5.61 15.55 -9.48
C GLU A 176 -6.62 16.15 -8.51
N ASN A 177 -6.92 15.43 -7.42
CA ASN A 177 -7.88 15.87 -6.40
C ASN A 177 -7.21 16.45 -5.15
N ALA A 178 -5.90 16.31 -5.01
CA ALA A 178 -5.14 16.88 -3.90
C ALA A 178 -5.04 18.40 -4.06
N ARG A 179 -5.31 19.15 -2.99
CA ARG A 179 -5.19 20.62 -3.00
C ARG A 179 -3.77 21.06 -2.70
N ARG A 180 -3.07 20.28 -1.88
CA ARG A 180 -1.68 20.51 -1.49
C ARG A 180 -0.90 19.22 -1.59
N ALA A 181 0.43 19.33 -1.63
CA ALA A 181 1.30 18.17 -1.74
C ALA A 181 1.19 17.23 -0.53
N GLU A 182 0.90 17.77 0.66
CA GLU A 182 0.66 16.98 1.88
C GLU A 182 -0.65 16.19 1.89
N ASP A 183 -1.60 16.51 1.00
CA ASP A 183 -2.87 15.79 0.89
C ASP A 183 -2.72 14.51 0.05
N VAL A 184 -1.59 14.35 -0.65
CA VAL A 184 -1.33 13.20 -1.52
C VAL A 184 -1.08 11.95 -0.67
N SER A 185 -1.80 10.87 -0.99
CA SER A 185 -1.66 9.59 -0.32
C SER A 185 -1.52 8.43 -1.30
N LEU A 186 -1.03 7.28 -0.83
CA LEU A 186 -1.09 6.05 -1.61
C LEU A 186 -2.53 5.47 -1.55
N PRO A 187 -3.07 4.92 -2.65
CA PRO A 187 -4.42 4.34 -2.65
C PRO A 187 -4.51 3.16 -1.69
N ALA A 188 -5.50 3.15 -0.80
CA ALA A 188 -5.70 2.05 0.13
C ALA A 188 -6.07 0.73 -0.57
N LEU A 189 -6.81 0.82 -1.67
CA LEU A 189 -7.26 -0.29 -2.49
C LEU A 189 -6.88 -0.06 -3.95
N VAL A 190 -6.36 -1.10 -4.58
CA VAL A 190 -5.93 -1.11 -5.98
C VAL A 190 -6.54 -2.33 -6.67
N GLY A 191 -7.69 -2.19 -7.32
CA GLY A 191 -8.38 -3.29 -8.00
C GLY A 191 -9.23 -2.76 -9.15
N ALA A 192 -9.82 -3.67 -9.92
CA ALA A 192 -10.88 -3.29 -10.85
C ALA A 192 -12.10 -2.83 -10.02
N LEU A 193 -12.52 -1.59 -10.21
CA LEU A 193 -13.87 -1.15 -9.87
C LEU A 193 -14.84 -1.66 -10.92
#